data_AF-A0A0L1C353-F1
#
_entry.id   AF-A0A0L1C353-F1
#
_cell.length_a   1.000
_cell.length_b   1.000
_cell.length_c   1.000
_cell.angle_alpha   90.00
_cell.angle_beta   90.00
_cell.angle_gamma   90.00
#
_symmetry.space_group_name_H-M   'P 1'
#
loop_
_entity.id
_entity.type
_entity.pdbx_description
1 polymer ?
#
loop_
_entity_poly.entity_id
_entity_poly.type
_entity_poly.pdbx_seq_one_letter_code
_entity_poly.pdbx_strand_id
1 'polypeptide(L)'
;MARGCILSLLLMTGMCQAVAQTIPDGYVQVARAHGIPAEVLYAVSLTETAMAPGDVAGVMQYSRRDGRLPDVSRPWPWTLNVAGKGYRYASRLEAWQALQVFLKRYPARRIDVGIAQVNLGWNGHRFPSTWAAFDPYISLETAAVILQECRQHHPDSWLKAAGCYHHPAGGKPAARYTAVVRRHLDRLYVRSVTTGMTSRQTAMLAPAADYIWTEPRRRE
;
A
#
# COMPACT_ATOMS: atom_id res chain seq x y z
N MET A 1 27.69 -6.13 -62.85
CA MET A 1 28.15 -6.76 -61.59
C MET A 1 27.68 -5.88 -60.44
N ALA A 2 26.71 -6.35 -59.66
CA ALA A 2 26.11 -5.61 -58.54
C ALA A 2 27.00 -5.72 -57.29
N ARG A 3 27.30 -4.60 -56.64
CA ARG A 3 27.90 -4.58 -55.29
C ARG A 3 26.79 -4.27 -54.29
N GLY A 4 26.43 -5.28 -53.49
CA GLY A 4 25.48 -5.13 -52.39
C GLY A 4 26.13 -4.48 -51.18
N CYS A 5 25.54 -3.38 -50.69
CA CYS A 5 25.81 -2.84 -49.36
C CYS A 5 24.94 -3.56 -48.34
N ILE A 6 25.55 -4.27 -47.40
CA ILE A 6 24.86 -4.83 -46.23
C ILE A 6 24.85 -3.74 -45.16
N LEU A 7 23.68 -3.16 -44.90
CA LEU A 7 23.46 -2.22 -43.81
C LEU A 7 23.13 -3.03 -42.54
N SER A 8 24.09 -3.15 -41.62
CA SER A 8 23.88 -3.78 -40.32
C SER A 8 23.08 -2.83 -39.41
N LEU A 9 21.81 -3.15 -39.19
CA LEU A 9 20.94 -2.43 -38.26
C LEU A 9 21.26 -2.87 -36.82
N LEU A 10 21.94 -2.02 -36.04
CA LEU A 10 22.08 -2.21 -34.60
C LEU A 10 20.74 -1.89 -33.91
N LEU A 11 20.03 -2.93 -33.47
CA LEU A 11 18.89 -2.80 -32.56
C LEU A 11 19.41 -2.40 -31.16
N MET A 12 19.32 -1.11 -30.84
CA MET A 12 19.44 -0.62 -29.46
C MET A 12 18.17 -1.03 -28.69
N THR A 13 18.20 -2.19 -28.06
CA THR A 13 17.16 -2.61 -27.11
C THR A 13 17.28 -1.75 -25.85
N GLY A 14 16.46 -0.71 -25.75
CA GLY A 14 16.28 0.05 -24.53
C GLY A 14 15.71 -0.84 -23.44
N MET A 15 16.56 -1.29 -22.50
CA MET A 15 16.11 -1.95 -21.28
C MET A 15 15.37 -0.94 -20.41
N CYS A 16 14.04 -0.95 -20.47
CA CYS A 16 13.21 -0.24 -19.51
C CYS A 16 13.37 -0.92 -18.14
N GLN A 17 14.21 -0.36 -17.27
CA GLN A 17 14.37 -0.87 -15.91
C GLN A 17 13.11 -0.55 -15.10
N ALA A 18 12.26 -1.56 -14.89
CA ALA A 18 11.11 -1.44 -14.00
C ALA A 18 11.59 -1.34 -12.53
N VAL A 19 11.47 -0.14 -11.95
CA VAL A 19 11.89 0.13 -10.56
C VAL A 19 11.23 -0.86 -9.58
N ALA A 20 12.00 -1.29 -8.59
CA ALA A 20 11.58 -2.33 -7.67
C ALA A 20 10.64 -1.86 -6.57
N GLN A 21 9.48 -2.52 -6.46
CA GLN A 21 8.58 -2.34 -5.34
C GLN A 21 9.09 -3.15 -4.15
N THR A 22 9.80 -2.47 -3.25
CA THR A 22 10.30 -2.99 -1.97
C THR A 22 9.25 -2.82 -0.86
N ILE A 23 9.29 -3.63 0.20
CA ILE A 23 8.42 -3.43 1.37
C ILE A 23 9.04 -2.30 2.21
N PRO A 24 8.33 -1.19 2.50
CA PRO A 24 8.87 -0.11 3.32
C PRO A 24 9.10 -0.55 4.78
N ASP A 25 10.12 0.00 5.46
CA ASP A 25 10.52 -0.46 6.80
C ASP A 25 9.43 -0.29 7.85
N GLY A 26 8.57 0.73 7.73
CA GLY A 26 7.41 0.89 8.62
C GLY A 26 6.47 -0.33 8.59
N TYR A 27 6.29 -0.97 7.44
CA TYR A 27 5.54 -2.23 7.34
C TYR A 27 6.27 -3.38 8.04
N VAL A 28 7.59 -3.47 7.85
CA VAL A 28 8.41 -4.52 8.47
C VAL A 28 8.39 -4.40 10.00
N GLN A 29 8.50 -3.17 10.52
CA GLN A 29 8.48 -2.88 11.95
C GLN A 29 7.15 -3.29 12.59
N VAL A 30 6.03 -2.78 12.06
CA VAL A 30 4.68 -3.08 12.55
C VAL A 30 4.39 -4.57 12.45
N ALA A 31 4.69 -5.17 11.29
CA ALA A 31 4.45 -6.59 11.09
C ALA A 31 5.22 -7.46 12.08
N ARG A 32 6.48 -7.14 12.35
CA ARG A 32 7.31 -7.81 13.35
C ARG A 32 6.72 -7.67 14.75
N ALA A 33 6.29 -6.47 15.15
CA ALA A 33 5.73 -6.21 16.47
C ALA A 33 4.46 -7.04 16.73
N HIS A 34 3.69 -7.34 15.69
CA HIS A 34 2.46 -8.11 15.76
C HIS A 34 2.58 -9.58 15.35
N GLY A 35 3.78 -10.05 15.00
CA GLY A 35 4.02 -11.44 14.61
C GLY A 35 3.35 -11.85 13.28
N ILE A 36 3.15 -10.91 12.37
CA ILE A 36 2.58 -11.15 11.03
C ILE A 36 3.64 -10.99 9.93
N PRO A 37 3.52 -11.65 8.76
CA PRO A 37 4.43 -11.40 7.64
C PRO A 37 4.27 -9.99 7.07
N ALA A 38 5.38 -9.28 6.87
CA ALA A 38 5.38 -7.93 6.33
C ALA A 38 4.80 -7.86 4.91
N GLU A 39 5.01 -8.92 4.11
CA GLU A 39 4.45 -9.10 2.78
C GLU A 39 2.92 -9.07 2.82
N VAL A 40 2.31 -9.69 3.84
CA VAL A 40 0.85 -9.78 4.00
C VAL A 40 0.27 -8.41 4.32
N LEU A 41 0.83 -7.72 5.33
CA LEU A 41 0.39 -6.38 5.71
C LEU A 41 0.53 -5.38 4.55
N TYR A 42 1.66 -5.47 3.83
CA TYR A 42 1.90 -4.60 2.68
C TYR A 42 0.99 -4.93 1.49
N ALA A 43 0.77 -6.21 1.18
CA ALA A 43 -0.14 -6.65 0.12
C ALA A 43 -1.60 -6.26 0.39
N VAL A 44 -2.05 -6.32 1.65
CA VAL A 44 -3.35 -5.80 2.09
C VAL A 44 -3.40 -4.29 1.80
N SER A 45 -2.45 -3.50 2.31
CA SER A 45 -2.48 -2.05 2.07
C SER A 45 -2.39 -1.66 0.59
N LEU A 46 -1.69 -2.44 -0.23
CA LEU A 46 -1.66 -2.24 -1.69
C LEU A 46 -3.02 -2.51 -2.33
N THR A 47 -3.70 -3.57 -1.90
CA THR A 47 -5.05 -3.90 -2.36
C THR A 47 -6.03 -2.79 -2.01
N GLU A 48 -5.87 -2.20 -0.82
CA GLU A 48 -6.78 -1.20 -0.27
C GLU A 48 -6.57 0.21 -0.85
N THR A 49 -5.32 0.69 -0.91
CA THR A 49 -5.05 2.11 -1.15
C THR A 49 -3.89 2.41 -2.07
N ALA A 50 -3.42 1.46 -2.90
CA ALA A 50 -2.38 1.79 -3.86
C ALA A 50 -2.77 2.99 -4.75
N MET A 51 -1.82 3.90 -4.97
CA MET A 51 -1.89 4.99 -5.95
C MET A 51 -0.66 4.94 -6.83
N ALA A 52 -0.84 5.13 -8.14
CA ALA A 52 0.28 5.24 -9.06
C ALA A 52 0.99 6.60 -8.88
N PRO A 53 2.28 6.71 -9.28
CA PRO A 53 3.02 7.96 -9.15
C PRO A 53 2.32 9.18 -9.77
N GLY A 54 1.67 9.01 -10.93
CA GLY A 54 0.89 10.05 -11.59
C GLY A 54 -0.34 10.50 -10.79
N ASP A 55 -1.04 9.57 -10.15
CA ASP A 55 -2.20 9.89 -9.29
C ASP A 55 -1.74 10.65 -8.04
N VAL A 56 -0.60 10.25 -7.46
CA VAL A 56 0.02 10.95 -6.34
C VAL A 56 0.37 12.38 -6.75
N ALA A 57 0.96 12.58 -7.94
CA ALA A 57 1.26 13.91 -8.46
C ALA A 57 0.01 14.78 -8.60
N GLY A 58 -1.09 14.21 -9.11
CA GLY A 58 -2.37 14.90 -9.27
C GLY A 58 -2.96 15.37 -7.94
N VAL A 59 -2.87 14.53 -6.90
CA VAL A 59 -3.35 14.89 -5.56
C VAL A 59 -2.38 15.86 -4.86
N MET A 60 -1.08 15.69 -5.05
CA MET A 60 -0.04 16.46 -4.36
C MET A 60 0.36 17.78 -5.04
N GLN A 61 -0.39 18.29 -6.04
CA GLN A 61 -0.04 19.41 -6.93
C GLN A 61 0.67 20.64 -6.28
N TYR A 62 0.60 20.82 -4.95
CA TYR A 62 1.24 21.92 -4.21
C TYR A 62 2.02 21.54 -2.93
N SER A 63 2.19 20.25 -2.59
CA SER A 63 2.48 19.86 -1.18
C SER A 63 3.89 19.35 -0.88
N ARG A 64 4.73 18.90 -1.83
CA ARG A 64 6.09 18.40 -1.48
C ARG A 64 7.17 19.46 -1.55
N ARG A 65 8.00 19.55 -0.50
CA ARG A 65 9.21 20.39 -0.43
C ARG A 65 10.34 19.92 -1.37
N ASP A 66 10.37 18.63 -1.68
CA ASP A 66 11.43 17.98 -2.48
C ASP A 66 10.98 17.56 -3.89
N GLY A 67 9.67 17.70 -4.20
CA GLY A 67 9.08 17.32 -5.48
C GLY A 67 9.17 15.81 -5.83
N ARG A 68 9.67 14.97 -4.92
CA ARG A 68 9.96 13.56 -5.24
C ARG A 68 8.71 12.70 -5.10
N LEU A 69 8.21 12.23 -6.24
CA LEU A 69 7.13 11.25 -6.33
C LEU A 69 7.69 9.84 -6.03
N PRO A 70 6.86 8.91 -5.52
CA PRO A 70 7.29 7.53 -5.42
C PRO A 70 7.55 6.96 -6.82
N ASP A 71 8.59 6.14 -6.95
CA ASP A 71 8.95 5.54 -8.24
C ASP A 71 8.00 4.40 -8.67
N VAL A 72 7.18 3.91 -7.74
CA VAL A 72 6.23 2.80 -7.92
C VAL A 72 4.92 3.10 -7.21
N SER A 73 3.86 2.34 -7.50
CA SER A 73 2.61 2.47 -6.75
C SER A 73 2.81 2.18 -5.26
N ARG A 74 2.31 3.06 -4.40
CA ARG A 74 2.39 2.93 -2.94
C ARG A 74 1.02 3.07 -2.30
N PRO A 75 0.74 2.39 -1.17
CA PRO A 75 -0.44 2.67 -0.36
C PRO A 75 -0.46 4.13 0.08
N TRP A 76 -1.63 4.77 0.02
CA TRP A 76 -1.80 6.19 0.31
C TRP A 76 -2.62 6.39 1.59
N PRO A 77 -2.06 7.01 2.64
CA PRO A 77 -2.69 7.02 3.95
C PRO A 77 -3.92 7.92 4.04
N TRP A 78 -4.00 8.98 3.24
CA TRP A 78 -5.10 9.96 3.29
C TRP A 78 -6.23 9.54 2.35
N THR A 79 -6.74 8.34 2.57
CA THR A 79 -7.76 7.67 1.75
C THR A 79 -9.01 7.41 2.56
N LEU A 80 -10.17 7.67 1.94
CA LEU A 80 -11.50 7.33 2.45
C LEU A 80 -12.22 6.44 1.43
N ASN A 81 -12.92 5.41 1.90
CA ASN A 81 -14.03 4.82 1.17
C ASN A 81 -15.32 5.20 1.91
N VAL A 82 -16.26 5.81 1.20
CA VAL A 82 -17.58 6.17 1.75
C VAL A 82 -18.65 5.54 0.89
N ALA A 83 -19.37 4.58 1.47
CA ALA A 83 -20.48 3.88 0.85
C ALA A 83 -20.12 3.22 -0.51
N GLY A 84 -18.86 2.79 -0.68
CA GLY A 84 -18.34 2.18 -1.91
C GLY A 84 -17.61 3.16 -2.84
N LYS A 85 -17.57 4.46 -2.52
CA LYS A 85 -16.87 5.47 -3.31
C LYS A 85 -15.57 5.89 -2.64
N GLY A 86 -14.46 5.77 -3.37
CA GLY A 86 -13.13 6.18 -2.92
C GLY A 86 -12.88 7.70 -3.06
N TYR A 87 -12.16 8.26 -2.08
CA TYR A 87 -11.67 9.63 -2.06
C TYR A 87 -10.23 9.65 -1.58
N ARG A 88 -9.39 10.48 -2.21
CA ARG A 88 -7.96 10.64 -1.90
C ARG A 88 -7.67 12.11 -1.66
N TYR A 89 -6.88 12.41 -0.63
CA TYR A 89 -6.56 13.77 -0.21
C TYR A 89 -5.06 14.01 -0.14
N ALA A 90 -4.63 15.27 -0.15
CA ALA A 90 -3.21 15.62 -0.18
C ALA A 90 -2.56 15.66 1.21
N SER A 91 -3.37 15.67 2.27
CA SER A 91 -2.90 15.71 3.66
C SER A 91 -3.85 14.99 4.61
N ARG A 92 -3.35 14.67 5.81
CA ARG A 92 -4.16 14.10 6.89
C ARG A 92 -5.29 15.03 7.29
N LEU A 93 -5.01 16.33 7.34
CA LEU A 93 -5.99 17.34 7.72
C LEU A 93 -7.18 17.38 6.75
N GLU A 94 -6.91 17.38 5.44
CA GLU A 94 -7.97 17.37 4.43
C GLU A 94 -8.83 16.09 4.49
N ALA A 95 -8.19 14.92 4.62
CA ALA A 95 -8.91 13.66 4.75
C ALA A 95 -9.77 13.62 6.02
N TRP A 96 -9.23 14.11 7.14
CA TRP A 96 -9.95 14.17 8.40
C TRP A 96 -11.11 15.15 8.37
N GLN A 97 -10.94 16.34 7.78
CA GLN A 97 -12.02 17.32 7.60
C GLN A 97 -13.14 16.73 6.73
N ALA A 98 -12.79 16.08 5.62
CA ALA A 98 -13.76 15.40 4.76
C ALA A 98 -14.50 14.29 5.51
N LEU A 99 -13.79 13.50 6.32
CA LEU A 99 -14.41 12.49 7.18
C LEU A 99 -15.45 13.08 8.13
N GLN A 100 -15.18 14.23 8.75
CA GLN A 100 -16.16 14.90 9.63
C GLN A 100 -17.44 15.28 8.88
N VAL A 101 -17.34 15.65 7.61
CA VAL A 101 -18.50 15.94 6.76
C VAL A 101 -19.26 14.66 6.42
N PHE A 102 -18.57 13.59 6.04
CA PHE A 102 -19.20 12.32 5.69
C PHE A 102 -19.91 11.66 6.87
N LEU A 103 -19.36 11.74 8.08
CA LEU A 103 -19.99 11.20 9.29
C LEU A 103 -21.33 11.85 9.63
N LYS A 104 -21.61 13.06 9.12
CA LYS A 104 -22.94 13.70 9.24
C LYS A 104 -23.99 13.10 8.30
N ARG A 105 -23.57 12.36 7.26
CA ARG A 105 -24.43 11.90 6.16
C ARG A 105 -24.52 10.38 6.05
N TYR A 106 -23.50 9.67 6.51
CA TYR A 106 -23.40 8.22 6.41
C TYR A 106 -23.09 7.60 7.77
N PRO A 107 -23.66 6.43 8.09
CA PRO A 107 -23.26 5.69 9.28
C PRO A 107 -21.80 5.26 9.15
N ALA A 108 -21.07 5.25 10.28
CA ALA A 108 -19.65 4.88 10.32
C ALA A 108 -19.35 3.49 9.72
N ARG A 109 -20.32 2.56 9.74
CA ARG A 109 -20.19 1.22 9.13
C ARG A 109 -20.04 1.24 7.61
N ARG A 110 -20.36 2.37 6.97
CA ARG A 110 -20.19 2.58 5.53
C ARG A 110 -18.92 3.39 5.22
N ILE A 111 -18.01 3.55 6.18
CA ILE A 111 -16.81 4.37 6.00
C ILE A 111 -15.57 3.56 6.40
N ASP A 112 -14.65 3.43 5.46
CA ASP A 112 -13.33 2.87 5.68
C ASP A 112 -12.28 3.98 5.57
N VAL A 113 -11.25 3.92 6.42
CA VAL A 113 -10.28 5.01 6.56
C VAL A 113 -8.84 4.51 6.54
N GLY A 114 -7.96 5.39 6.09
CA GLY A 114 -6.52 5.21 6.27
C GLY A 114 -5.88 4.28 5.25
N ILE A 115 -4.58 4.05 5.44
CA ILE A 115 -3.71 3.32 4.52
C ILE A 115 -4.12 1.84 4.34
N ALA A 116 -4.80 1.28 5.33
CA ALA A 116 -5.28 -0.10 5.35
C ALA A 116 -6.82 -0.24 5.27
N GLN A 117 -7.55 0.86 5.03
CA GLN A 117 -9.03 0.88 4.91
C GLN A 117 -9.74 0.15 6.06
N VAL A 118 -9.42 0.53 7.30
CA VAL A 118 -10.11 -0.02 8.47
C VAL A 118 -11.52 0.59 8.56
N ASN A 119 -12.55 -0.25 8.63
CA ASN A 119 -13.93 0.21 8.76
C ASN A 119 -14.21 0.86 10.12
N LEU A 120 -14.70 2.10 10.12
CA LEU A 120 -14.95 2.87 11.35
C LEU A 120 -16.10 2.32 12.19
N GLY A 121 -17.16 1.81 11.56
CA GLY A 121 -18.33 1.35 12.30
C GLY A 121 -18.14 0.01 13.01
N TRP A 122 -17.19 -0.80 12.54
CA TRP A 122 -16.85 -2.09 13.16
C TRP A 122 -15.62 -1.98 14.07
N ASN A 123 -14.58 -1.27 13.61
CA ASN A 123 -13.27 -1.25 14.26
C ASN A 123 -12.88 0.13 14.80
N GLY A 124 -13.74 1.14 14.71
CA GLY A 124 -13.43 2.51 15.12
C GLY A 124 -13.02 2.65 16.59
N HIS A 125 -13.52 1.76 17.46
CA HIS A 125 -13.17 1.71 18.88
C HIS A 125 -11.69 1.38 19.14
N ARG A 126 -10.97 0.85 18.15
CA ARG A 126 -9.53 0.57 18.22
C ARG A 126 -8.67 1.81 18.04
N PHE A 127 -9.25 2.91 17.54
CA PHE A 127 -8.56 4.18 17.38
C PHE A 127 -8.86 5.11 18.57
N PRO A 128 -7.85 5.85 19.08
CA PRO A 128 -8.10 6.85 20.12
C PRO A 128 -8.88 8.06 19.59
N SER A 129 -8.90 8.27 18.27
CA SER A 129 -9.73 9.29 17.60
C SER A 129 -9.83 9.02 16.09
N THR A 130 -10.78 9.68 15.43
CA THR A 130 -10.87 9.67 13.95
C THR A 130 -9.66 10.35 13.30
N TRP A 131 -8.98 11.26 13.99
CA TRP A 131 -7.71 11.82 13.55
C TRP A 131 -6.61 10.75 13.54
N ALA A 132 -6.52 9.95 14.61
CA ALA A 132 -5.55 8.87 14.75
C ALA A 132 -5.74 7.77 13.70
N ALA A 133 -6.96 7.55 13.20
CA ALA A 133 -7.24 6.56 12.18
C ALA A 133 -6.56 6.84 10.81
N PHE A 134 -6.12 8.08 10.57
CA PHE A 134 -5.31 8.46 9.41
C PHE A 134 -3.80 8.47 9.68
N ASP A 135 -3.36 8.22 10.91
CA ASP A 135 -1.95 7.99 11.18
C ASP A 135 -1.51 6.69 10.50
N PRO A 136 -0.48 6.71 9.62
CA PRO A 136 -0.08 5.50 8.91
C PRO A 136 0.30 4.37 9.85
N TYR A 137 1.02 4.65 10.95
CA TYR A 137 1.45 3.62 11.88
C TYR A 137 0.28 3.10 12.69
N ILE A 138 -0.54 3.97 13.30
CA ILE A 138 -1.71 3.50 14.08
C ILE A 138 -2.69 2.70 13.20
N SER A 139 -2.88 3.12 11.95
CA SER A 139 -3.70 2.40 10.97
C SER A 139 -3.13 1.00 10.66
N LEU A 140 -1.80 0.90 10.47
CA LEU A 140 -1.13 -0.38 10.24
C LEU A 140 -1.15 -1.29 11.47
N GLU A 141 -0.90 -0.76 12.68
CA GLU A 141 -0.99 -1.54 13.93
C GLU A 141 -2.40 -2.10 14.10
N THR A 142 -3.42 -1.28 13.86
CA THR A 142 -4.83 -1.72 13.93
C THR A 142 -5.13 -2.80 12.91
N ALA A 143 -4.65 -2.64 11.67
CA ALA A 143 -4.81 -3.65 10.63
C ALA A 143 -4.08 -4.96 10.99
N ALA A 144 -2.89 -4.88 11.58
CA ALA A 144 -2.11 -6.03 12.01
C ALA A 144 -2.84 -6.82 13.12
N VAL A 145 -3.45 -6.13 14.09
CA VAL A 145 -4.29 -6.75 15.12
C VAL A 145 -5.48 -7.49 14.49
N ILE A 146 -6.23 -6.86 13.58
CA ILE A 146 -7.38 -7.51 12.93
C ILE A 146 -6.94 -8.71 12.08
N LEU A 147 -5.81 -8.61 11.37
CA LEU A 147 -5.24 -9.73 10.63
C LEU A 147 -4.86 -10.88 11.55
N GLN A 148 -4.31 -10.60 12.73
CA GLN A 148 -3.99 -11.62 13.72
C GLN A 148 -5.24 -12.32 14.27
N GLU A 149 -6.31 -11.57 14.55
CA GLU A 149 -7.60 -12.12 14.96
C GLU A 149 -8.18 -13.04 13.86
N CYS A 150 -8.18 -12.57 12.61
CA CYS A 150 -8.58 -13.40 11.46
C CYS A 150 -7.67 -14.63 11.27
N ARG A 151 -6.39 -14.51 11.61
CA ARG A 151 -5.41 -15.61 11.53
C ARG A 151 -5.66 -16.69 12.58
N GLN A 152 -6.26 -16.35 13.73
CA GLN A 152 -6.69 -17.34 14.73
C GLN A 152 -7.83 -18.22 14.20
N HIS A 153 -8.74 -17.66 13.40
CA HIS A 153 -9.80 -18.42 12.72
C HIS A 153 -9.31 -19.20 11.50
N HIS A 154 -8.13 -18.87 10.99
CA HIS A 154 -7.53 -19.48 9.80
C HIS A 154 -6.06 -19.89 10.07
N PRO A 155 -5.84 -20.89 10.93
CA PRO A 155 -4.54 -21.22 11.54
C PRO A 155 -3.43 -21.64 10.55
N ASP A 156 -3.75 -21.85 9.28
CA ASP A 156 -2.78 -22.30 8.27
C ASP A 156 -2.67 -21.36 7.06
N SER A 157 -3.38 -20.21 7.07
CA SER A 157 -3.45 -19.39 5.86
C SER A 157 -3.62 -17.90 6.14
N TRP A 158 -2.53 -17.17 5.94
CA TRP A 158 -2.54 -15.70 5.89
C TRP A 158 -3.41 -15.14 4.75
N LEU A 159 -3.57 -15.88 3.67
CA LEU A 159 -4.49 -15.49 2.60
C LEU A 159 -5.95 -15.56 3.03
N LYS A 160 -6.35 -16.64 3.71
CA LYS A 160 -7.70 -16.72 4.28
C LYS A 160 -7.89 -15.65 5.36
N ALA A 161 -6.86 -15.37 6.16
CA ALA A 161 -6.89 -14.25 7.12
C ALA A 161 -7.11 -12.89 6.43
N ALA A 162 -6.45 -12.62 5.30
CA ALA A 162 -6.69 -11.41 4.51
C ALA A 162 -8.10 -11.36 3.91
N GLY A 163 -8.63 -12.50 3.46
CA GLY A 163 -10.04 -12.60 3.04
C GLY A 163 -11.03 -12.28 4.17
N CYS A 164 -10.77 -12.82 5.37
CA CYS A 164 -11.52 -12.51 6.59
C CYS A 164 -11.41 -11.03 6.98
N TYR A 165 -10.21 -10.44 6.90
CA TYR A 165 -9.97 -9.02 7.20
C TYR A 165 -10.91 -8.11 6.40
N HIS A 166 -11.02 -8.36 5.10
CA HIS A 166 -11.88 -7.57 4.22
C HIS A 166 -13.36 -7.93 4.33
N HIS A 167 -13.68 -9.22 4.49
CA HIS A 167 -15.06 -9.69 4.53
C HIS A 167 -15.20 -10.91 5.47
N PRO A 168 -15.41 -10.68 6.78
CA PRO A 168 -15.41 -11.74 7.80
C PRO A 168 -16.40 -12.88 7.56
N ALA A 169 -17.52 -12.60 6.90
CA ALA A 169 -18.51 -13.62 6.54
C ALA A 169 -18.05 -14.57 5.42
N GLY A 170 -16.87 -14.35 4.84
CA GLY A 170 -16.30 -15.21 3.80
C GLY A 170 -17.02 -15.09 2.44
N GLY A 171 -17.08 -16.20 1.71
CA GLY A 171 -17.78 -16.31 0.43
C GLY A 171 -17.08 -15.64 -0.75
N LYS A 172 -17.86 -15.35 -1.80
CA LYS A 172 -17.35 -14.77 -3.06
C LYS A 172 -16.59 -13.45 -2.87
N PRO A 173 -17.02 -12.50 -2.01
CA PRO A 173 -16.27 -11.27 -1.76
C PRO A 173 -14.87 -11.53 -1.18
N ALA A 174 -14.78 -12.35 -0.12
CA ALA A 174 -13.50 -12.72 0.47
C ALA A 174 -12.57 -13.45 -0.52
N ALA A 175 -13.13 -14.33 -1.36
CA ALA A 175 -12.35 -15.04 -2.39
C ALA A 175 -11.77 -14.10 -3.45
N ARG A 176 -12.58 -13.12 -3.92
CA ARG A 176 -12.11 -12.09 -4.87
C ARG A 176 -11.00 -11.25 -4.27
N TYR A 177 -11.18 -10.81 -3.03
CA TYR A 177 -10.17 -10.04 -2.30
C TYR A 177 -8.87 -10.84 -2.14
N THR A 178 -8.98 -12.08 -1.69
CA THR A 178 -7.84 -13.01 -1.52
C THR A 178 -7.05 -13.18 -2.82
N ALA A 179 -7.73 -13.25 -3.97
CA ALA A 179 -7.06 -13.36 -5.26
C ALA A 179 -6.27 -12.09 -5.63
N VAL A 180 -6.72 -10.89 -5.23
CA VAL A 180 -5.98 -9.64 -5.42
C VAL A 180 -4.74 -9.62 -4.52
N VAL A 181 -4.91 -9.94 -3.24
CA VAL A 181 -3.79 -10.03 -2.27
C VAL A 181 -2.75 -11.04 -2.73
N ARG A 182 -3.16 -12.23 -3.22
CA ARG A 182 -2.25 -13.23 -3.78
C ARG A 182 -1.38 -12.66 -4.90
N ARG A 183 -1.96 -11.91 -5.85
CA ARG A 183 -1.19 -11.28 -6.94
C ARG A 183 -0.14 -10.30 -6.41
N HIS A 184 -0.43 -9.57 -5.34
CA HIS A 184 0.56 -8.69 -4.71
C HIS A 184 1.67 -9.50 -4.03
N LEU A 185 1.33 -10.56 -3.29
CA LEU A 185 2.30 -11.45 -2.67
C LEU A 185 3.23 -12.10 -3.69
N ASP A 186 2.69 -12.62 -4.80
CA ASP A 186 3.48 -13.27 -5.85
C ASP A 186 4.50 -12.30 -6.47
N ARG A 187 4.08 -11.04 -6.68
CA ARG A 187 4.97 -9.97 -7.17
C ARG A 187 6.09 -9.63 -6.18
N LEU A 188 5.78 -9.58 -4.88
CA LEU A 188 6.77 -9.34 -3.83
C LEU A 188 7.75 -10.51 -3.71
N TYR A 189 7.26 -11.75 -3.80
CA TYR A 189 8.07 -12.97 -3.72
C TYR A 189 9.04 -13.08 -4.91
N VAL A 190 8.56 -12.97 -6.15
CA VAL A 190 9.41 -13.03 -7.35
C VAL A 190 10.53 -11.99 -7.27
N ARG A 191 10.21 -10.78 -6.78
CA ARG A 191 11.21 -9.71 -6.60
C ARG A 191 12.26 -10.06 -5.55
N SER A 192 11.87 -10.67 -4.42
CA SER A 192 12.82 -11.09 -3.39
C SER A 192 13.85 -12.09 -3.93
N VAL A 193 13.39 -13.03 -4.77
CA VAL A 193 14.24 -14.04 -5.42
C VAL A 193 15.18 -13.40 -6.43
N THR A 194 14.69 -12.54 -7.33
CA THR A 194 15.53 -11.84 -8.30
C THR A 194 16.59 -10.96 -7.62
N THR A 195 16.20 -10.23 -6.56
CA THR A 195 17.12 -9.36 -5.81
C THR A 195 18.18 -10.16 -5.06
N GLY A 196 17.81 -11.30 -4.44
CA GLY A 196 18.74 -12.19 -3.77
C GLY A 196 19.71 -12.93 -4.71
N MET A 197 19.29 -13.21 -5.95
CA MET A 197 20.16 -13.77 -6.99
C MET A 197 21.18 -12.74 -7.49
N THR A 198 20.76 -11.47 -7.60
CA THR A 198 21.63 -10.36 -8.05
C THR A 198 22.55 -9.87 -6.93
N SER A 199 22.11 -9.87 -5.67
CA SER A 199 22.90 -9.42 -4.52
C SER A 199 24.11 -10.32 -4.22
N ARG A 200 24.06 -11.61 -4.60
CA ARG A 200 25.23 -12.50 -4.57
C ARG A 200 26.35 -12.08 -5.54
N GLN A 201 26.09 -11.19 -6.50
CA GLN A 201 27.08 -10.68 -7.45
C GLN A 201 27.48 -9.21 -7.22
N THR A 202 26.72 -8.42 -6.44
CA THR A 202 26.91 -6.96 -6.36
C THR A 202 26.98 -6.43 -4.92
N ALA A 203 27.66 -7.14 -4.03
CA ALA A 203 27.88 -6.69 -2.66
C ALA A 203 29.01 -5.64 -2.56
N MET A 204 28.78 -4.45 -3.12
CA MET A 204 29.48 -3.21 -2.76
C MET A 204 28.71 -2.03 -3.38
N LEU A 205 28.38 -1.02 -2.56
CA LEU A 205 27.82 0.31 -2.93
C LEU A 205 26.29 0.41 -3.05
N ALA A 206 25.62 0.75 -1.93
CA ALA A 206 24.66 1.87 -1.79
C ALA A 206 23.66 1.62 -0.63
N PRO A 207 23.26 2.68 0.12
CA PRO A 207 22.31 2.55 1.21
C PRO A 207 20.86 2.44 0.70
N ALA A 208 20.04 1.64 1.38
CA ALA A 208 18.61 1.58 1.16
C ALA A 208 17.96 2.92 1.54
N ALA A 209 17.07 3.43 0.68
CA ALA A 209 16.34 4.65 0.97
C ALA A 209 15.16 4.35 1.92
N ASP A 210 15.34 4.69 3.19
CA ASP A 210 14.31 4.64 4.22
C ASP A 210 13.15 5.58 3.84
N TYR A 211 12.03 5.02 3.37
CA TYR A 211 10.81 5.80 3.16
C TYR A 211 10.09 5.96 4.51
N ILE A 212 10.51 6.97 5.27
CA ILE A 212 9.75 7.46 6.43
C ILE A 212 8.67 8.40 5.89
N TRP A 213 7.39 8.09 6.17
CA TRP A 213 6.29 8.99 5.81
C TRP A 213 6.41 10.28 6.65
N THR A 214 6.87 11.36 6.03
CA THR A 214 6.86 12.70 6.62
C THR A 214 5.70 13.52 6.03
N GLU A 215 4.82 14.02 6.89
CA GLU A 215 3.69 14.88 6.51
C GLU A 215 4.20 16.11 5.73
N PRO A 216 3.67 16.40 4.53
CA PRO A 216 4.01 17.63 3.82
C PRO A 216 3.50 18.84 4.62
N ARG A 217 4.42 19.60 5.23
CA ARG A 217 4.09 20.86 5.89
C ARG A 217 3.57 21.85 4.85
N ARG A 218 2.35 22.39 5.03
CA ARG A 218 1.89 23.55 4.24
C ARG A 218 2.86 24.72 4.48
N ARG A 219 3.18 25.46 3.41
CA ARG A 219 3.76 26.80 3.60
C ARG A 219 2.62 27.68 4.11
N GLU A 220 2.82 28.25 5.29
CA GLU A 220 2.02 29.38 5.80
C GLU A 220 2.19 30.60 4.88
#